data_AF-A0AAX3KND6-F1
#
_entry.id   AF-A0AAX3KND6-F1
#
_cell.length_a   1.000
_cell.length_b   1.000
_cell.length_c   1.000
_cell.angle_alpha   90.00
_cell.angle_beta   90.00
_cell.angle_gamma   90.00
#
_symmetry.space_group_name_H-M   'P 1'
#
loop_
_entity.id
_entity.type
_entity.pdbx_description
1 polymer ?
#
loop_
_entity_poly.entity_id
_entity_poly.type
_entity_poly.pdbx_seq_one_letter_code
_entity_poly.pdbx_strand_id
1 'polypeptide(L)'
;MQRIHTSQLQMHTFRIFISSLLIAGLAGCATPGKPTASKLSSKTPQEYAACVLPKWQAVAPQATQKSIAHGYRLTASSAVASDDVLEVIDSGEGSRATFYKGSFLSGDKLRQAAKECLD
;
A
#
# COMPACT_ATOMS: atom_id res chain seq x y z
N MET A 1 -51.06 -17.84 -35.17
CA MET A 1 -49.75 -17.22 -35.42
C MET A 1 -49.33 -16.40 -34.19
N GLN A 2 -48.70 -16.99 -33.17
CA GLN A 2 -48.32 -16.26 -31.93
C GLN A 2 -47.03 -16.74 -31.27
N ARG A 3 -46.36 -17.76 -31.82
CA ARG A 3 -45.22 -18.44 -31.17
C ARG A 3 -43.84 -17.81 -31.45
N ILE A 4 -43.77 -16.84 -32.37
CA ILE A 4 -42.49 -16.25 -32.85
C ILE A 4 -42.10 -14.99 -32.06
N HIS A 5 -43.06 -14.31 -31.42
CA HIS A 5 -42.79 -13.09 -30.65
C HIS A 5 -42.15 -13.38 -29.27
N THR A 6 -42.45 -14.55 -28.69
CA THR A 6 -42.01 -14.91 -27.33
C THR A 6 -40.52 -15.31 -27.27
N SER A 7 -39.99 -15.89 -28.36
CA SER A 7 -38.60 -16.36 -28.45
C SER A 7 -37.59 -15.22 -28.66
N GLN A 8 -37.98 -14.15 -29.35
CA GLN A 8 -37.14 -12.95 -29.50
C GLN A 8 -36.98 -12.19 -28.18
N LEU A 9 -38.04 -12.07 -27.37
CA LEU A 9 -37.95 -11.43 -26.05
C LEU A 9 -36.97 -12.15 -25.12
N GLN A 10 -37.01 -13.49 -25.11
CA GLN A 10 -36.22 -14.33 -24.22
C GLN A 10 -34.70 -14.23 -24.47
N MET A 11 -34.27 -14.05 -25.72
CA MET A 11 -32.86 -13.86 -26.06
C MET A 11 -32.34 -12.48 -25.65
N HIS A 12 -33.18 -11.44 -25.68
CA HIS A 12 -32.78 -10.09 -25.29
C HIS A 12 -32.64 -9.98 -23.76
N THR A 13 -33.56 -10.56 -22.98
CA THR A 13 -33.43 -10.62 -21.53
C THR A 13 -32.18 -11.39 -21.11
N PHE A 14 -31.89 -12.55 -21.70
CA PHE A 14 -30.71 -13.34 -21.37
C PHE A 14 -29.39 -12.57 -21.63
N ARG A 15 -29.30 -11.83 -22.74
CA ARG A 15 -28.14 -10.97 -23.04
C ARG A 15 -28.00 -9.79 -22.08
N ILE A 16 -29.11 -9.19 -21.65
CA ILE A 16 -29.11 -8.10 -20.67
C ILE A 16 -28.66 -8.62 -19.29
N PHE A 17 -29.12 -9.80 -18.87
CA PHE A 17 -28.72 -10.44 -17.61
C PHE A 17 -27.24 -10.79 -17.57
N ILE A 18 -26.66 -11.32 -18.65
CA ILE A 18 -25.22 -11.64 -18.72
C ILE A 18 -24.37 -10.36 -18.67
N SER A 19 -24.77 -9.32 -19.41
CA SER A 19 -24.05 -8.03 -19.42
C SER A 19 -24.08 -7.33 -18.07
N SER A 20 -25.21 -7.40 -17.35
CA SER A 20 -25.33 -6.79 -16.01
C SER A 20 -24.56 -7.56 -14.94
N LEU A 21 -24.45 -8.89 -15.05
CA LEU A 21 -23.61 -9.71 -14.17
C LEU A 21 -22.10 -9.43 -14.38
N LEU A 22 -21.68 -9.19 -15.62
CA LEU A 22 -20.31 -8.79 -15.95
C LEU A 22 -19.94 -7.42 -15.35
N ILE A 23 -20.83 -6.43 -15.44
CA ILE A 23 -20.59 -5.08 -14.89
C ILE A 23 -20.50 -5.12 -13.35
N ALA A 24 -21.29 -5.97 -12.69
CA ALA A 24 -21.23 -6.14 -11.23
C ALA A 24 -19.90 -6.76 -10.75
N GLY A 25 -19.18 -7.50 -11.60
CA GLY A 25 -17.91 -8.14 -11.27
C GLY A 25 -16.69 -7.21 -11.29
N LEU A 26 -16.80 -5.99 -11.83
CA LEU A 26 -15.67 -5.04 -11.93
C LEU A 26 -15.48 -4.17 -10.69
N ALA A 27 -16.32 -4.29 -9.65
CA ALA A 27 -16.16 -3.56 -8.40
C ALA A 27 -15.08 -4.19 -7.49
N GLY A 28 -13.86 -4.34 -8.01
CA GLY A 28 -12.68 -4.62 -7.20
C GLY A 28 -12.13 -3.34 -6.60
N CYS A 29 -12.66 -2.90 -5.45
CA CYS A 29 -12.11 -1.74 -4.74
C CYS A 29 -10.75 -2.13 -4.12
N ALA A 30 -9.65 -1.86 -4.82
CA ALA A 30 -8.32 -1.86 -4.22
C ALA A 30 -8.27 -0.74 -3.16
N THR A 31 -8.47 -1.11 -1.90
CA THR A 31 -8.36 -0.15 -0.80
C THR A 31 -6.87 0.10 -0.58
N PRO A 32 -6.38 1.37 -0.63
CA PRO A 32 -5.00 1.64 -0.27
C PRO A 32 -4.74 1.09 1.13
N GLY A 33 -3.64 0.32 1.28
CA GLY A 33 -3.33 -0.37 2.53
C GLY A 33 -3.38 0.60 3.71
N LYS A 34 -4.17 0.28 4.74
CA LYS A 34 -4.25 1.11 5.95
C LYS A 34 -2.84 1.24 6.54
N PRO A 35 -2.38 2.47 6.86
CA PRO A 35 -1.07 2.66 7.47
C PRO A 35 -1.01 1.88 8.78
N THR A 36 0.01 1.05 8.94
CA THR A 36 0.19 0.24 10.14
C THR A 36 0.56 1.11 11.35
N ALA A 37 1.36 2.15 11.11
CA ALA A 37 1.65 3.18 12.10
C ALA A 37 1.98 4.50 11.42
N SER A 38 1.56 5.62 12.00
CA SER A 38 2.03 6.96 11.62
C SER A 38 2.43 7.72 12.88
N LYS A 39 3.58 8.40 12.81
CA LYS A 39 4.16 9.21 13.88
C LYS A 39 4.80 10.46 13.30
N LEU A 40 4.86 11.51 14.11
CA LEU A 40 5.61 12.72 13.83
C LEU A 40 6.99 12.60 14.47
N SER A 41 7.99 13.17 13.80
CA SER A 41 9.35 13.36 14.30
C SER A 41 9.71 14.82 14.08
N SER A 42 10.51 15.39 14.99
CA SER A 42 11.09 16.73 14.86
C SER A 42 12.23 16.79 13.84
N LYS A 43 12.74 15.63 13.39
CA LYS A 43 13.82 15.54 12.41
C LYS A 43 13.31 15.86 11.02
N THR A 44 14.15 16.47 10.19
CA THR A 44 13.85 16.66 8.77
C THR A 44 13.68 15.30 8.07
N PRO A 45 12.92 15.22 6.95
CA PRO A 45 12.74 13.96 6.25
C PRO A 45 14.05 13.27 5.85
N GLN A 46 15.07 14.06 5.52
CA GLN A 46 16.40 13.56 5.14
C GLN A 46 17.15 12.98 6.35
N GLU A 47 17.18 13.68 7.49
CA GLU A 47 17.84 13.20 8.71
C GLU A 47 17.17 11.92 9.24
N TYR A 48 15.84 11.89 9.25
CA TYR A 48 15.10 10.72 9.69
C TYR A 48 15.35 9.53 8.76
N ALA A 49 15.28 9.71 7.44
CA ALA A 49 15.58 8.65 6.48
C ALA A 49 17.03 8.13 6.61
N ALA A 50 18.00 9.03 6.80
CA ALA A 50 19.40 8.69 6.99
C ALA A 50 19.66 7.87 8.26
N CYS A 51 18.89 8.11 9.34
CA CYS A 51 18.95 7.30 10.55
C CYS A 51 18.36 5.89 10.35
N VAL A 52 17.23 5.80 9.64
CA VAL A 52 16.48 4.55 9.52
C VAL A 52 17.12 3.58 8.53
N LEU A 53 17.60 4.06 7.38
CA LEU A 53 18.15 3.23 6.31
C LEU A 53 19.21 2.20 6.79
N PRO A 54 20.27 2.57 7.53
CA PRO A 54 21.27 1.60 7.98
C PRO A 54 20.70 0.57 8.96
N LYS A 55 19.77 0.96 9.84
CA LYS A 55 19.10 0.02 10.76
C LYS A 55 18.20 -0.97 10.01
N TRP A 56 17.54 -0.49 8.96
CA TRP A 56 16.76 -1.34 8.08
C TRP A 56 17.65 -2.32 7.32
N GLN A 57 18.77 -1.86 6.77
CA GLN A 57 19.74 -2.71 6.07
C GLN A 57 20.35 -3.79 6.98
N ALA A 58 20.50 -3.52 8.28
CA ALA A 58 20.93 -4.54 9.24
C ALA A 58 19.92 -5.69 9.43
N VAL A 59 18.63 -5.44 9.20
CA VAL A 59 17.56 -6.45 9.32
C VAL A 59 17.19 -7.05 7.96
N ALA A 60 17.19 -6.21 6.92
CA ALA A 60 16.82 -6.51 5.54
C ALA A 60 17.87 -5.86 4.61
N PRO A 61 18.94 -6.57 4.24
CA PRO A 61 20.07 -6.02 3.47
C PRO A 61 19.67 -5.37 2.14
N GLN A 62 18.60 -5.87 1.52
CA GLN A 62 17.99 -5.34 0.30
C GLN A 62 17.11 -4.09 0.51
N ALA A 63 17.11 -3.49 1.70
CA ALA A 63 16.38 -2.25 1.95
C ALA A 63 16.97 -1.09 1.13
N THR A 64 16.09 -0.40 0.41
CA THR A 64 16.45 0.72 -0.48
C THR A 64 15.71 1.99 -0.09
N GLN A 65 16.28 3.14 -0.45
CA GLN A 65 15.67 4.45 -0.29
C GLN A 65 15.45 5.07 -1.67
N LYS A 66 14.28 5.69 -1.86
CA LYS A 66 13.94 6.48 -3.05
C LYS A 66 13.46 7.86 -2.61
N SER A 67 13.88 8.88 -3.34
CA SER A 67 13.33 10.23 -3.18
C SER A 67 11.92 10.28 -3.78
N ILE A 68 11.00 10.95 -3.10
CA ILE A 68 9.62 11.20 -3.54
C ILE A 68 9.32 12.70 -3.44
N ALA A 69 8.23 13.16 -4.05
CA ALA A 69 7.92 14.60 -4.19
C ALA A 69 7.98 15.42 -2.88
N HIS A 70 7.67 14.80 -1.74
CA HIS A 70 7.62 15.48 -0.43
C HIS A 70 8.50 14.82 0.63
N GLY A 71 9.53 14.05 0.24
CA GLY A 71 10.46 13.43 1.19
C GLY A 71 11.07 12.14 0.66
N TYR A 72 11.05 11.08 1.47
CA TYR A 72 11.70 9.81 1.15
C TYR A 72 10.79 8.61 1.38
N ARG A 73 10.96 7.60 0.54
CA ARG A 73 10.34 6.28 0.72
C ARG A 73 11.44 5.24 0.89
N LEU A 74 11.42 4.53 2.01
CA LEU A 74 12.25 3.36 2.25
C LEU A 74 11.41 2.12 1.99
N THR A 75 11.99 1.13 1.31
CA THR A 75 11.33 -0.14 1.00
C THR A 75 12.25 -1.28 1.39
N ALA A 76 11.75 -2.18 2.23
CA ALA A 76 12.43 -3.42 2.58
C ALA A 76 11.76 -4.57 1.84
N SER A 77 12.43 -5.09 0.82
CA SER A 77 11.89 -6.18 0.03
C SER A 77 11.87 -7.48 0.82
N SER A 78 10.79 -8.25 0.69
CA SER A 78 10.63 -9.55 1.34
C SER A 78 10.53 -10.68 0.31
N ALA A 79 11.24 -11.78 0.55
CA ALA A 79 11.22 -12.94 -0.34
C ALA A 79 9.96 -13.81 -0.17
N VAL A 80 9.29 -13.71 0.99
CA VAL A 80 8.20 -14.61 1.40
C VAL A 80 6.88 -13.86 1.62
N ALA A 81 6.95 -12.54 1.78
CA ALA A 81 5.81 -11.69 2.05
C ALA A 81 5.84 -10.45 1.14
N SER A 82 4.80 -9.61 1.20
CA SER A 82 4.87 -8.30 0.54
C SER A 82 5.86 -7.37 1.25
N ASP A 83 6.35 -6.40 0.52
CA ASP A 83 7.37 -5.46 0.98
C ASP A 83 6.86 -4.55 2.10
N ASP A 84 7.73 -4.28 3.08
CA ASP A 84 7.48 -3.27 4.10
C ASP A 84 7.95 -1.90 3.58
N VAL A 85 7.13 -0.88 3.78
CA VAL A 85 7.38 0.47 3.25
C VAL A 85 7.31 1.50 4.37
N LEU A 86 8.27 2.42 4.41
CA LEU A 86 8.26 3.58 5.28
C LEU A 86 8.30 4.83 4.44
N GLU A 87 7.26 5.65 4.55
CA GLU A 87 7.22 6.97 3.94
C GLU A 87 7.56 8.01 5.00
N VAL A 88 8.46 8.91 4.63
CA VAL A 88 8.91 10.01 5.46
C VAL A 88 8.62 11.27 4.66
N ILE A 89 7.60 12.00 5.09
CA ILE A 89 7.10 13.16 4.37
C ILE A 89 7.31 14.40 5.23
N ASP A 90 7.65 15.53 4.63
CA ASP A 90 7.72 16.82 5.32
C ASP A 90 6.37 17.17 5.98
N SER A 91 6.41 17.58 7.24
CA SER A 91 5.23 18.03 8.00
C SER A 91 5.31 19.49 8.46
N GLY A 92 6.24 20.29 7.93
CA GLY A 92 6.45 21.70 8.27
C GLY A 92 7.35 21.91 9.49
N GLU A 93 7.08 21.21 10.60
CA GLU A 93 7.89 21.27 11.84
C GLU A 93 8.86 20.09 11.99
N GLY A 94 9.09 19.33 10.91
CA GLY A 94 9.87 18.09 10.93
C GLY A 94 9.37 17.13 9.87
N SER A 95 9.14 15.87 10.24
CA SER A 95 8.67 14.85 9.32
C SER A 95 7.60 13.93 9.90
N ARG A 96 6.70 13.48 9.03
CA ARG A 96 5.74 12.41 9.31
C ARG A 96 6.27 11.10 8.77
N ALA A 97 6.55 10.18 9.68
CA ALA A 97 6.94 8.81 9.40
C ALA A 97 5.71 7.90 9.39
N THR A 98 5.36 7.37 8.22
CA THR A 98 4.23 6.45 8.02
C THR A 98 4.74 5.10 7.56
N PHE A 99 4.54 4.08 8.39
CA PHE A 99 4.95 2.71 8.17
C PHE A 99 3.78 1.86 7.66
N TYR A 100 4.01 1.16 6.56
CA TYR A 100 3.12 0.19 5.94
C TYR A 100 3.76 -1.17 6.02
N LYS A 101 3.12 -2.08 6.75
CA LYS A 101 3.52 -3.49 6.84
C LYS A 101 2.97 -4.23 5.62
N GLY A 102 3.83 -4.94 4.90
CA GLY A 102 3.44 -5.67 3.69
C GLY A 102 2.59 -6.91 4.00
N SER A 103 2.84 -7.59 5.12
CA SER A 103 2.06 -8.75 5.54
C SER A 103 1.96 -8.83 7.06
N PHE A 104 0.90 -9.45 7.56
CA PHE A 104 0.80 -9.84 8.97
C PHE A 104 1.99 -10.73 9.40
N LEU A 105 2.57 -11.49 8.46
CA LEU A 105 3.72 -12.36 8.71
C LEU A 105 5.07 -11.62 8.80
N SER A 106 5.16 -10.37 8.31
CA SER A 106 6.37 -9.56 8.46
C SER A 106 6.67 -9.36 9.95
N GLY A 107 7.93 -9.41 10.36
CA GLY A 107 8.31 -9.14 11.76
C GLY A 107 8.10 -7.66 12.14
N ASP A 108 8.22 -7.34 13.43
CA ASP A 108 8.14 -5.95 13.92
C ASP A 108 9.51 -5.26 14.00
N LYS A 109 10.58 -5.94 13.62
CA LYS A 109 11.97 -5.43 13.70
C LYS A 109 12.17 -4.14 12.91
N LEU A 110 11.62 -4.05 11.69
CA LEU A 110 11.72 -2.84 10.86
C LEU A 110 10.93 -1.68 11.45
N ARG A 111 9.77 -1.95 12.04
CA ARG A 111 8.97 -0.95 12.76
C ARG A 111 9.71 -0.44 14.00
N GLN A 112 10.35 -1.34 14.74
CA GLN A 112 11.12 -0.98 15.92
C GLN A 112 12.36 -0.15 15.55
N ALA A 113 13.09 -0.54 14.50
CA ALA A 113 14.21 0.22 13.97
C ALA A 113 13.82 1.64 13.54
N ALA A 114 12.64 1.82 12.93
CA ALA A 114 12.10 3.12 12.60
C ALA A 114 11.76 3.94 13.87
N LYS A 115 11.16 3.28 14.87
CA LYS A 115 10.80 3.92 16.15
C LYS A 115 12.02 4.47 16.90
N GLU A 116 13.16 3.78 16.84
CA GLU A 116 14.42 4.22 17.47
C GLU A 116 14.98 5.52 16.89
N CYS A 117 14.53 5.94 15.70
CA CYS A 117 14.97 7.17 15.06
C CYS A 117 14.02 8.36 15.27
N LEU A 118 12.88 8.18 15.97
CA LEU A 118 11.87 9.23 16.13
C LEU A 118 12.34 10.40 16.99
N ASP A 119 13.16 10.13 18.01
CA ASP A 119 13.73 11.09 18.97
C ASP A 119 15.19 11.43 18.61
#